data_AF-A0A015J7Y7-F1
#
_entry.id   AF-A0A015J7Y7-F1
#
_cell.length_a   1.000
_cell.length_b   1.000
_cell.length_c   1.000
_cell.angle_alpha   90.00
_cell.angle_beta   90.00
_cell.angle_gamma   90.00
#
_symmetry.space_group_name_H-M   'P 1'
#
loop_
_entity.id
_entity.type
_entity.pdbx_description
1 polymer ?
#
loop_
_entity_poly.entity_id
_entity_poly.type
_entity_poly.pdbx_seq_one_letter_code
_entity_poly.pdbx_strand_id
1 'polypeptide(L)'
;MCSVLIVLFSSYGIFDLANFLGVKFLEKLESVVDYRSTVRVLELIWTAVALAIRIYIKKKNLNIHEIWESSKVVNSAFRIWYLYYQWAGIFKAHRIGIRVGNYDLQKNALAAFGGLFASAAKTRYASSVCHFIGILEKFPRLEDKLRYAASIRIDHNEKRKGHFFAYDEALETFGVKFIKQNISGNVINMESLKLQIKSAQTERDRIGILLSEYLNDPTASTGNHAINQRYDAMWKLVNILLQEFDKTNESFLNNDMWKNVYQTQLTVEGVTRLKNCFPDGVIRMRAIYYEDVLKTRSIQSGRSKLGVPKLKILAFQKELKESTKNKKTTERTQTLDSQFQLNQLNAEGSNIVAQNENELQDTLESRKRKRKAKRIPNSEEESLLEPLILSQNEPTNEEIREKLNTLSDEWDLSRVKQHVQYRRKKRAVAVPFGETSEVRKE
;
A
#
# COMPACT_ATOMS: atom_id res chain seq x y z
N MET A 1 3.27 -13.98 10.18
CA MET A 1 3.66 -14.36 8.79
C MET A 1 3.77 -13.16 7.85
N CYS A 2 2.75 -12.30 7.71
CA CYS A 2 2.82 -11.13 6.79
C CYS A 2 4.06 -10.25 7.02
N SER A 3 4.31 -9.85 8.27
CA SER A 3 5.48 -9.03 8.61
C SER A 3 6.82 -9.73 8.34
N VAL A 4 6.86 -11.07 8.39
CA VAL A 4 8.07 -11.86 8.05
C VAL A 4 8.33 -11.77 6.55
N LEU A 5 7.31 -12.01 5.72
CA LEU A 5 7.43 -11.89 4.26
C LEU A 5 7.88 -10.48 3.86
N ILE A 6 7.27 -9.45 4.46
CA ILE A 6 7.65 -8.06 4.17
C ILE A 6 9.08 -7.77 4.59
N VAL A 7 9.53 -8.23 5.77
CA VAL A 7 10.91 -8.03 6.23
C VAL A 7 11.93 -8.74 5.35
N LEU A 8 11.67 -9.98 4.95
CA LEU A 8 12.63 -10.77 4.16
C LEU A 8 12.75 -10.26 2.73
N PHE A 9 11.65 -9.77 2.13
CA PHE A 9 11.63 -9.29 0.75
C PHE A 9 11.68 -7.77 0.62
N SER A 10 11.81 -7.01 1.72
CA SER A 10 11.84 -5.54 1.66
C SER A 10 13.00 -5.02 0.83
N SER A 11 14.16 -5.68 0.92
CA SER A 11 15.37 -5.34 0.16
C SER A 11 15.46 -6.02 -1.21
N TYR A 12 14.37 -6.67 -1.64
CA TYR A 12 14.28 -7.41 -2.90
C TYR A 12 13.13 -6.91 -3.79
N GLY A 13 12.60 -5.71 -3.53
CA GLY A 13 11.62 -5.06 -4.40
C GLY A 13 10.14 -5.34 -4.08
N ILE A 14 9.78 -5.93 -2.93
CA ILE A 14 8.35 -6.17 -2.60
C ILE A 14 7.53 -4.87 -2.53
N PHE A 15 8.16 -3.76 -2.18
CA PHE A 15 7.51 -2.44 -2.16
C PHE A 15 7.24 -1.90 -3.57
N ASP A 16 8.09 -2.21 -4.55
CA ASP A 16 7.82 -1.86 -5.96
C ASP A 16 6.67 -2.70 -6.50
N LEU A 17 6.62 -4.01 -6.21
CA LEU A 17 5.47 -4.84 -6.60
C LEU A 17 4.17 -4.32 -5.99
N ALA A 18 4.18 -3.95 -4.71
CA ALA A 18 3.03 -3.34 -4.05
C ALA A 18 2.64 -2.00 -4.70
N ASN A 19 3.63 -1.18 -5.08
CA ASN A 19 3.39 0.09 -5.76
C ASN A 19 2.78 -0.11 -7.15
N PHE A 20 3.25 -1.10 -7.92
CA PHE A 20 2.66 -1.46 -9.22
C PHE A 20 1.19 -1.91 -9.11
N LEU A 21 0.82 -2.54 -7.99
CA LEU A 21 -0.57 -2.89 -7.66
C LEU A 21 -1.38 -1.70 -7.11
N GLY A 22 -0.81 -0.49 -7.07
CA GLY A 22 -1.50 0.74 -6.66
C GLY A 22 -1.53 0.99 -5.15
N VAL A 23 -0.67 0.34 -4.35
CA VAL A 23 -0.61 0.57 -2.90
C VAL A 23 0.00 1.95 -2.62
N LYS A 24 -0.85 2.90 -2.19
CA LYS A 24 -0.45 4.28 -1.90
C LYS A 24 0.32 4.44 -0.58
N PHE A 25 -0.01 3.63 0.43
CA PHE A 25 0.52 3.78 1.79
C PHE A 25 1.48 2.64 2.16
N LEU A 26 2.67 2.62 1.53
CA LEU A 26 3.67 1.57 1.75
C LEU A 26 4.19 1.52 3.20
N GLU A 27 4.16 2.64 3.93
CA GLU A 27 4.47 2.67 5.37
C GLU A 27 3.49 1.84 6.20
N LYS A 28 2.20 1.91 5.87
CA LYS A 28 1.15 1.12 6.54
C LYS A 28 1.26 -0.36 6.18
N LEU A 29 1.74 -0.67 4.97
CA LEU A 29 2.06 -2.03 4.56
C LEU A 29 3.27 -2.56 5.36
N GLU A 30 4.37 -1.79 5.47
CA GLU A 30 5.55 -2.20 6.24
C GLU A 30 5.21 -2.53 7.70
N SER A 31 4.41 -1.67 8.32
CA SER A 31 4.00 -1.79 9.72
C SER A 31 2.84 -2.76 9.95
N VAL A 32 2.21 -3.28 8.89
CA VAL A 32 1.05 -4.18 8.95
C VAL A 32 -0.08 -3.56 9.81
N VAL A 33 -0.35 -2.26 9.61
CA VAL A 33 -1.36 -1.52 10.40
C VAL A 33 -2.77 -2.09 10.17
N ASP A 34 -3.07 -2.42 8.93
CA ASP A 34 -4.31 -3.10 8.56
C ASP A 34 -3.95 -4.50 8.08
N TYR A 35 -4.29 -5.50 8.88
CA TYR A 35 -4.05 -6.90 8.57
C TYR A 35 -4.78 -7.33 7.31
N ARG A 36 -6.07 -7.00 7.17
CA ARG A 36 -6.90 -7.42 6.02
C ARG A 36 -6.37 -6.84 4.73
N SER A 37 -6.04 -5.55 4.72
CA SER A 37 -5.46 -4.90 3.54
C SER A 37 -4.07 -5.46 3.20
N THR A 38 -3.21 -5.67 4.20
CA THR A 38 -1.86 -6.25 4.01
C THR A 38 -1.93 -7.63 3.39
N VAL A 39 -2.82 -8.49 3.91
CA VAL A 39 -3.07 -9.83 3.38
C VAL A 39 -3.45 -9.76 1.90
N ARG A 40 -4.38 -8.87 1.52
CA ARG A 40 -4.82 -8.75 0.12
C ARG A 40 -3.67 -8.34 -0.80
N VAL A 41 -2.83 -7.38 -0.38
CA VAL A 41 -1.65 -6.99 -1.15
C VAL A 41 -0.72 -8.18 -1.35
N LEU A 42 -0.39 -8.94 -0.30
CA LEU A 42 0.49 -10.11 -0.40
C LEU A 42 -0.13 -11.23 -1.26
N GLU A 43 -1.44 -11.45 -1.21
CA GLU A 43 -2.14 -12.41 -2.07
C GLU A 43 -2.12 -12.02 -3.55
N LEU A 44 -2.28 -10.72 -3.85
CA LEU A 44 -2.19 -10.20 -5.21
C LEU A 44 -0.76 -10.34 -5.77
N ILE A 45 0.26 -9.96 -4.98
CA ILE A 45 1.67 -10.16 -5.35
C ILE A 45 1.93 -11.64 -5.60
N TRP A 46 1.50 -12.53 -4.70
CA TRP A 46 1.68 -13.97 -4.86
C TRP A 46 1.02 -14.50 -6.14
N THR A 47 -0.17 -13.99 -6.48
CA THR A 47 -0.88 -14.40 -7.70
C THR A 47 -0.15 -13.95 -8.97
N ALA A 48 0.33 -12.70 -9.00
CA ALA A 48 1.14 -12.18 -10.10
C ALA A 48 2.43 -13.00 -10.29
N VAL A 49 3.15 -13.24 -9.20
CA VAL A 49 4.40 -14.01 -9.20
C VAL A 49 4.14 -15.46 -9.63
N ALA A 50 3.09 -16.10 -9.13
CA ALA A 50 2.72 -17.46 -9.51
C ALA A 50 2.40 -17.59 -11.01
N LEU A 51 1.66 -16.63 -11.57
CA LEU A 51 1.36 -16.56 -12.99
C LEU A 51 2.63 -16.39 -13.83
N ALA A 52 3.47 -15.41 -13.48
CA ALA A 52 4.73 -15.15 -14.17
C ALA A 52 5.65 -16.38 -14.16
N ILE A 53 5.81 -17.04 -13.00
CA ILE A 53 6.61 -18.26 -12.88
C ILE A 53 6.05 -19.38 -13.76
N ARG A 54 4.74 -19.62 -13.72
CA ARG A 54 4.12 -20.68 -14.54
C ARG A 54 4.29 -20.45 -16.03
N ILE A 55 4.09 -19.20 -16.49
CA ILE A 55 4.29 -18.83 -17.89
C ILE A 55 5.76 -19.02 -18.28
N TYR A 56 6.69 -18.55 -17.46
CA TYR A 56 8.12 -18.65 -17.73
C TYR A 56 8.62 -20.10 -17.79
N ILE A 57 8.25 -20.94 -16.82
CA ILE A 57 8.58 -22.36 -16.79
C ILE A 57 8.08 -23.07 -18.05
N LYS A 58 6.82 -22.80 -18.45
CA LYS A 58 6.25 -23.37 -19.67
C LYS A 58 6.96 -22.89 -20.93
N LYS A 59 7.29 -21.59 -21.02
CA LYS A 59 7.96 -20.97 -22.17
C LYS A 59 9.38 -21.52 -22.37
N LYS A 60 10.11 -21.76 -21.28
CA LYS A 60 11.50 -22.23 -21.31
C LYS A 60 11.65 -23.75 -21.17
N ASN A 61 10.55 -24.47 -21.00
CA ASN A 61 10.51 -25.90 -20.70
C ASN A 61 11.43 -26.31 -19.53
N LEU A 62 11.41 -25.51 -18.46
CA LEU A 62 12.32 -25.67 -17.32
C LEU A 62 11.81 -26.69 -16.32
N ASN A 63 12.72 -27.45 -15.73
CA ASN A 63 12.41 -28.25 -14.55
C ASN A 63 12.57 -27.42 -13.26
N ILE A 64 11.72 -27.66 -12.27
CA ILE A 64 11.82 -27.03 -10.93
C ILE A 64 13.16 -27.33 -10.26
N HIS A 65 13.75 -28.50 -10.53
CA HIS A 65 15.04 -28.89 -9.96
C HIS A 65 16.22 -28.06 -10.51
N GLU A 66 16.11 -27.57 -11.74
CA GLU A 66 17.16 -26.80 -12.43
C GLU A 66 17.25 -25.34 -11.94
N ILE A 67 16.25 -24.84 -11.19
CA ILE A 67 16.18 -23.45 -10.71
C ILE A 67 17.45 -23.03 -9.95
N TRP A 68 18.03 -23.98 -9.21
CA TRP A 68 19.19 -23.76 -8.35
C TRP A 68 20.51 -24.28 -8.94
N GLU A 69 20.46 -24.96 -10.08
CA GLU A 69 21.66 -25.39 -10.81
C GLU A 69 22.31 -24.19 -11.53
N SER A 70 23.59 -24.31 -11.88
CA SER A 70 24.49 -23.19 -12.21
C SER A 70 23.94 -22.13 -13.19
N SER A 71 24.43 -20.90 -13.00
CA SER A 71 23.96 -19.56 -13.39
C SER A 71 23.55 -19.25 -14.85
N LYS A 72 23.57 -20.19 -15.79
CA LYS A 72 23.34 -19.89 -17.21
C LYS A 72 21.86 -19.91 -17.62
N VAL A 73 21.03 -20.68 -16.92
CA VAL A 73 19.63 -20.92 -17.35
C VAL A 73 18.64 -19.99 -16.66
N VAL A 74 18.87 -19.67 -15.38
CA VAL A 74 17.92 -18.95 -14.53
C VAL A 74 18.60 -17.80 -13.82
N ASN A 75 18.01 -16.62 -13.90
CA ASN A 75 18.57 -15.41 -13.31
C ASN A 75 18.19 -15.22 -11.82
N SER A 76 18.85 -14.26 -11.18
CA SER A 76 18.62 -13.89 -9.77
C SER A 76 17.18 -13.46 -9.51
N ALA A 77 16.56 -12.71 -10.44
CA ALA A 77 15.19 -12.23 -10.33
C ALA A 77 14.20 -13.38 -10.14
N PHE A 78 14.30 -14.39 -11.02
CA PHE A 78 13.46 -15.57 -10.97
C PHE A 78 13.65 -16.33 -9.66
N ARG A 79 14.90 -16.52 -9.21
CA ARG A 79 15.20 -17.22 -7.94
C ARG A 79 14.61 -16.51 -6.72
N ILE A 80 14.71 -15.18 -6.65
CA ILE A 80 14.13 -14.36 -5.58
C ILE A 80 12.61 -14.56 -5.54
N TRP A 81 11.94 -14.37 -6.67
CA TRP A 81 10.47 -14.42 -6.71
C TRP A 81 9.94 -15.86 -6.61
N TYR A 82 10.74 -16.86 -6.98
CA TYR A 82 10.45 -18.27 -6.71
C TYR A 82 10.47 -18.57 -5.20
N LEU A 83 11.45 -18.06 -4.45
CA LEU A 83 11.44 -18.15 -2.97
C LEU A 83 10.22 -17.45 -2.38
N TYR A 84 9.86 -16.27 -2.89
CA TYR A 84 8.64 -15.58 -2.45
C TYR A 84 7.40 -16.44 -2.69
N TYR A 85 7.27 -17.01 -3.89
CA TYR A 85 6.16 -17.90 -4.25
C TYR A 85 6.03 -19.08 -3.27
N GLN A 86 7.15 -19.73 -2.93
CA GLN A 86 7.16 -20.84 -1.99
C GLN A 86 6.72 -20.39 -0.58
N TRP A 87 7.36 -19.35 -0.02
CA TRP A 87 7.12 -18.96 1.37
C TRP A 87 5.78 -18.25 1.57
N ALA A 88 5.39 -17.38 0.65
CA ALA A 88 4.05 -16.79 0.69
C ALA A 88 2.96 -17.82 0.36
N GLY A 89 3.30 -18.89 -0.38
CA GLY A 89 2.44 -20.06 -0.58
C GLY A 89 2.14 -20.80 0.73
N ILE A 90 3.15 -21.01 1.59
CA ILE A 90 2.95 -21.59 2.93
C ILE A 90 2.04 -20.69 3.79
N PHE A 91 2.26 -19.37 3.77
CA PHE A 91 1.38 -18.42 4.44
C PHE A 91 -0.07 -18.50 3.92
N LYS A 92 -0.26 -18.61 2.61
CA LYS A 92 -1.58 -18.78 2.00
C LYS A 92 -2.23 -20.10 2.41
N ALA A 93 -1.48 -21.20 2.46
CA ALA A 93 -1.95 -22.50 2.94
C ALA A 93 -2.42 -22.42 4.39
N HIS A 94 -1.66 -21.77 5.27
CA HIS A 94 -2.06 -21.53 6.66
C HIS A 94 -3.40 -20.80 6.74
N ARG A 95 -3.59 -19.73 5.94
CA ARG A 95 -4.87 -19.00 5.89
C ARG A 95 -6.01 -19.83 5.33
N ILE A 96 -5.78 -20.61 4.28
CA ILE A 96 -6.80 -21.52 3.74
C ILE A 96 -7.21 -22.51 4.83
N GLY A 97 -6.26 -23.08 5.56
CA GLY A 97 -6.52 -23.95 6.71
C GLY A 97 -7.42 -23.30 7.75
N ILE A 98 -7.23 -22.01 8.04
CA ILE A 98 -8.13 -21.24 8.92
C ILE A 98 -9.52 -21.16 8.30
N ARG A 99 -9.63 -20.74 7.03
CA ARG A 99 -10.92 -20.50 6.38
C ARG A 99 -11.76 -21.75 6.20
N VAL A 100 -11.13 -22.93 6.06
CA VAL A 100 -11.84 -24.21 5.97
C VAL A 100 -11.93 -24.96 7.30
N GLY A 101 -11.37 -24.40 8.38
CA GLY A 101 -11.30 -25.06 9.69
C GLY A 101 -10.45 -26.33 9.72
N ASN A 102 -9.49 -26.47 8.81
CA ASN A 102 -8.57 -27.60 8.76
C ASN A 102 -7.36 -27.35 9.65
N TYR A 103 -7.38 -27.94 10.85
CA TYR A 103 -6.30 -27.83 11.83
C TYR A 103 -4.95 -28.30 11.31
N ASP A 104 -4.88 -29.48 10.70
CA ASP A 104 -3.61 -30.08 10.28
C ASP A 104 -2.93 -29.19 9.23
N LEU A 105 -3.69 -28.62 8.29
CA LEU A 105 -3.17 -27.66 7.32
C LEU A 105 -2.67 -26.38 8.00
N GLN A 106 -3.40 -25.85 8.99
CA GLN A 106 -2.97 -24.67 9.75
C GLN A 106 -1.66 -24.92 10.50
N LYS A 107 -1.58 -26.04 11.24
CA LYS A 107 -0.43 -26.44 12.06
C LYS A 107 0.78 -26.71 11.18
N ASN A 108 0.63 -27.54 10.15
CA ASN A 108 1.74 -27.94 9.28
C ASN A 108 2.27 -26.74 8.51
N ALA A 109 1.41 -25.84 8.02
CA ALA A 109 1.86 -24.61 7.38
C ALA A 109 2.56 -23.66 8.37
N LEU A 110 2.08 -23.56 9.61
CA LEU A 110 2.75 -22.77 10.65
C LEU A 110 4.15 -23.32 10.97
N ALA A 111 4.27 -24.65 11.14
CA ALA A 111 5.54 -25.33 11.39
C ALA A 111 6.50 -25.17 10.21
N ALA A 112 6.02 -25.37 8.97
CA ALA A 112 6.79 -25.17 7.75
C ALA A 112 7.26 -23.72 7.55
N PHE A 113 6.53 -22.74 8.09
CA PHE A 113 6.94 -21.33 8.07
C PHE A 113 7.88 -20.97 9.24
N GLY A 114 8.00 -21.84 10.25
CA GLY A 114 8.68 -21.59 11.53
C GLY A 114 10.07 -20.96 11.41
N GLY A 115 10.93 -21.55 10.57
CA GLY A 115 12.30 -21.06 10.36
C GLY A 115 12.37 -19.59 9.91
N LEU A 116 11.40 -19.13 9.12
CA LEU A 116 11.38 -17.76 8.62
C LEU A 116 11.13 -16.72 9.73
N PHE A 117 10.41 -17.08 10.80
CA PHE A 117 10.24 -16.17 11.94
C PHE A 117 11.57 -15.83 12.60
N ALA A 118 12.42 -16.84 12.83
CA ALA A 118 13.74 -16.62 13.41
C ALA A 118 14.61 -15.75 12.50
N SER A 119 14.57 -15.97 11.19
CA SER A 119 15.37 -15.23 10.21
C SER A 119 14.92 -13.80 9.96
N ALA A 120 13.64 -13.51 10.15
CA ALA A 120 13.11 -12.15 10.12
C ALA A 120 13.21 -11.42 11.48
N ALA A 121 14.03 -11.93 12.40
CA ALA A 121 14.19 -11.39 13.76
C ALA A 121 12.86 -11.28 14.53
N LYS A 122 11.89 -12.18 14.24
CA LYS A 122 10.61 -12.28 14.95
C LYS A 122 10.71 -13.29 16.09
N THR A 123 11.68 -13.11 16.97
CA THR A 123 12.04 -14.09 18.02
C THR A 123 10.93 -14.40 19.00
N ARG A 124 10.09 -13.43 19.38
CA ARG A 124 8.90 -13.69 20.21
C ARG A 124 7.91 -14.63 19.52
N TYR A 125 7.69 -14.44 18.22
CA TYR A 125 6.83 -15.34 17.44
C TYR A 125 7.47 -16.71 17.26
N ALA A 126 8.78 -16.76 16.98
CA ALA A 126 9.53 -18.01 16.92
C ALA A 126 9.42 -18.81 18.23
N SER A 127 9.62 -18.15 19.38
CA SER A 127 9.46 -18.72 20.72
C SER A 127 8.04 -19.24 20.95
N SER A 128 7.02 -18.46 20.60
CA SER A 128 5.62 -18.88 20.69
C SER A 128 5.33 -20.11 19.84
N VAL A 129 5.89 -20.20 18.62
CA VAL A 129 5.75 -21.39 17.77
C VAL A 129 6.45 -22.60 18.38
N CYS A 130 7.66 -22.44 18.93
CA CYS A 130 8.37 -23.52 19.63
C CYS A 130 7.59 -24.02 20.83
N HIS A 131 7.05 -23.12 21.66
CA HIS A 131 6.19 -23.48 22.80
C HIS A 131 4.94 -24.21 22.35
N PHE A 132 4.25 -23.70 21.33
CA PHE A 132 3.04 -24.33 20.81
C PHE A 132 3.32 -25.76 20.35
N ILE A 133 4.34 -25.96 19.50
CA ILE A 133 4.71 -27.29 19.00
C ILE A 133 5.16 -28.20 20.14
N GLY A 134 5.99 -27.71 21.07
CA GLY A 134 6.45 -28.49 22.21
C GLY A 134 5.33 -28.92 23.17
N ILE A 135 4.30 -28.09 23.35
CA ILE A 135 3.10 -28.45 24.11
C ILE A 135 2.34 -29.58 23.41
N LEU A 136 2.17 -29.53 22.09
CA LEU A 136 1.48 -30.58 21.35
C LEU A 136 2.24 -31.91 21.41
N GLU A 137 3.57 -31.87 21.28
CA GLU A 137 4.43 -33.04 21.41
C GLU A 137 4.33 -33.68 22.81
N LYS A 138 4.29 -32.86 23.86
CA LYS A 138 4.13 -33.33 25.24
C LYS A 138 2.71 -33.84 25.55
N PHE A 139 1.70 -33.29 24.90
CA PHE A 139 0.29 -33.59 25.17
C PHE A 139 -0.48 -33.95 23.88
N PRO A 140 -0.30 -35.15 23.30
CA PRO A 140 -0.95 -35.53 22.05
C PRO A 140 -2.49 -35.45 22.09
N ARG A 141 -3.10 -35.75 23.25
CA ARG A 141 -4.56 -35.63 23.46
C ARG A 141 -5.08 -34.19 23.32
N LEU A 142 -4.23 -33.19 23.54
CA LEU A 142 -4.59 -31.79 23.30
C LEU A 142 -4.71 -31.52 21.79
N GLU A 143 -3.83 -32.11 20.99
CA GLU A 143 -3.87 -31.98 19.54
C GLU A 143 -5.19 -32.50 18.96
N ASP A 144 -5.63 -33.67 19.43
CA ASP A 144 -6.92 -34.24 19.01
C ASP A 144 -8.09 -33.29 19.31
N LYS A 145 -8.09 -32.63 20.46
CA LYS A 145 -9.11 -31.63 20.81
C LYS A 145 -9.05 -30.40 19.91
N LEU A 146 -7.85 -29.93 19.58
CA LEU A 146 -7.66 -28.76 18.71
C LEU A 146 -8.13 -29.02 17.27
N ARG A 147 -8.15 -30.26 16.80
CA ARG A 147 -8.75 -30.61 15.50
C ARG A 147 -10.25 -30.28 15.43
N TYR A 148 -10.97 -30.39 16.54
CA TYR A 148 -12.39 -30.03 16.64
C TYR A 148 -12.62 -28.53 16.86
N ALA A 149 -11.59 -27.80 17.31
CA ALA A 149 -11.66 -26.39 17.70
C ALA A 149 -10.60 -25.54 16.98
N ALA A 150 -10.36 -25.83 15.70
CA ALA A 150 -9.28 -25.18 14.93
C ALA A 150 -9.57 -23.71 14.60
N SER A 151 -10.85 -23.35 14.51
CA SER A 151 -11.33 -22.05 14.04
C SER A 151 -12.79 -21.86 14.41
N ILE A 152 -13.25 -20.61 14.46
CA ILE A 152 -14.63 -20.29 14.80
C ILE A 152 -15.50 -20.40 13.55
N ARG A 153 -16.46 -21.32 13.60
CA ARG A 153 -17.52 -21.42 12.59
C ARG A 153 -18.52 -20.28 12.79
N ILE A 154 -18.75 -19.48 11.75
CA ILE A 154 -19.65 -18.32 11.84
C ILE A 154 -21.09 -18.68 11.49
N ASP A 155 -21.29 -19.62 10.56
CA ASP A 155 -22.61 -19.97 10.05
C ASP A 155 -22.84 -21.49 10.08
N HIS A 156 -24.00 -21.90 10.58
CA HIS A 156 -24.46 -23.29 10.56
C HIS A 156 -25.02 -23.70 9.19
N ASN A 157 -25.31 -22.75 8.31
CA ASN A 157 -25.82 -22.99 6.98
C ASN A 157 -24.82 -23.81 6.13
N GLU A 158 -25.21 -25.01 5.73
CA GLU A 158 -24.37 -25.91 4.95
C GLU A 158 -23.95 -25.33 3.59
N LYS A 159 -24.71 -24.38 3.04
CA LYS A 159 -24.40 -23.68 1.78
C LYS A 159 -23.24 -22.67 1.91
N ARG A 160 -22.83 -22.32 3.14
CA ARG A 160 -21.72 -21.43 3.46
C ARG A 160 -20.55 -22.17 4.13
N LYS A 161 -20.43 -23.50 3.89
CA LYS A 161 -19.25 -24.31 4.28
C LYS A 161 -17.97 -23.61 3.77
N GLY A 162 -17.04 -23.30 4.68
CA GLY A 162 -15.76 -22.65 4.33
C GLY A 162 -15.61 -21.16 4.74
N HIS A 163 -16.47 -20.65 5.62
CA HIS A 163 -16.31 -19.33 6.22
C HIS A 163 -16.03 -19.40 7.73
N PHE A 164 -14.87 -19.95 8.06
CA PHE A 164 -14.35 -19.94 9.42
C PHE A 164 -13.44 -18.73 9.65
N PHE A 165 -13.44 -18.23 10.89
CA PHE A 165 -12.56 -17.17 11.35
C PHE A 165 -11.50 -17.73 12.30
N ALA A 166 -10.32 -17.12 12.28
CA ALA A 166 -9.38 -17.29 13.38
C ALA A 166 -10.00 -16.75 14.67
N TYR A 167 -9.52 -17.24 15.83
CA TYR A 167 -10.07 -16.83 17.12
C TYR A 167 -9.95 -15.32 17.37
N ASP A 168 -8.80 -14.75 17.06
CA ASP A 168 -8.55 -13.30 17.14
C ASP A 168 -9.40 -12.52 16.14
N GLU A 169 -9.52 -13.00 14.89
CA GLU A 169 -10.37 -12.38 13.87
C GLU A 169 -11.86 -12.37 14.28
N ALA A 170 -12.35 -13.47 14.86
CA ALA A 170 -13.70 -13.58 15.38
C ALA A 170 -13.91 -12.71 16.61
N LEU A 171 -12.95 -12.68 17.53
CA LEU A 171 -13.00 -11.78 18.68
C LEU A 171 -13.00 -10.32 18.23
N GLU A 172 -12.15 -9.91 17.29
CA GLU A 172 -12.15 -8.54 16.78
C GLU A 172 -13.46 -8.19 16.07
N THR A 173 -13.99 -9.11 15.26
CA THR A 173 -15.20 -8.86 14.46
C THR A 173 -16.48 -8.85 15.32
N PHE A 174 -16.64 -9.83 16.21
CA PHE A 174 -17.87 -10.05 16.96
C PHE A 174 -17.72 -9.69 18.45
N GLY A 175 -16.61 -10.06 19.07
CA GLY A 175 -16.39 -9.95 20.51
C GLY A 175 -16.02 -8.55 21.02
N VAL A 176 -15.07 -7.86 20.39
CA VAL A 176 -14.57 -6.55 20.83
C VAL A 176 -15.65 -5.50 20.69
N LYS A 177 -16.45 -5.55 19.62
CA LYS A 177 -17.60 -4.66 19.46
C LYS A 177 -18.64 -4.90 20.54
N PHE A 178 -19.00 -6.17 20.80
CA PHE A 178 -19.94 -6.55 21.85
C PHE A 178 -19.46 -6.13 23.24
N ILE A 179 -18.20 -6.43 23.59
CA ILE A 179 -17.60 -6.07 24.88
C ILE A 179 -17.56 -4.55 25.06
N LYS A 180 -17.15 -3.79 24.04
CA LYS A 180 -17.15 -2.31 24.10
C LYS A 180 -18.54 -1.73 24.28
N GLN A 181 -19.55 -2.29 23.60
CA GLN A 181 -20.94 -1.84 23.75
C GLN A 181 -21.47 -2.08 25.16
N ASN A 182 -21.14 -3.23 25.76
CA ASN A 182 -21.62 -3.60 27.09
C ASN A 182 -20.83 -2.93 28.23
N ILE A 183 -19.51 -2.77 28.11
CA ILE A 183 -18.67 -2.14 29.16
C ILE A 183 -18.81 -0.61 29.15
N SER A 184 -18.82 0.03 27.98
CA SER A 184 -18.89 1.49 27.90
C SER A 184 -20.31 2.03 28.12
N GLY A 185 -21.32 1.17 28.33
CA GLY A 185 -22.73 1.58 28.44
C GLY A 185 -23.23 2.32 27.19
N ASN A 186 -22.54 2.20 26.06
CA ASN A 186 -22.90 2.85 24.80
C ASN A 186 -24.08 2.09 24.19
N VAL A 187 -25.26 2.27 24.79
CA VAL A 187 -26.54 2.13 24.12
C VAL A 187 -26.42 2.95 22.84
N ILE A 188 -26.67 2.31 21.70
CA ILE A 188 -26.51 2.90 20.37
C ILE A 188 -27.06 4.33 20.36
N ASN A 189 -26.18 5.34 20.41
CA ASN A 189 -26.58 6.73 20.29
C ASN A 189 -26.73 7.09 18.81
N MET A 190 -27.45 8.17 18.51
CA MET A 190 -27.83 8.51 17.14
C MET A 190 -26.62 8.73 16.21
N GLU A 191 -25.51 9.26 16.73
CA GLU A 191 -24.27 9.43 15.95
C GLU A 191 -23.61 8.10 15.61
N SER A 192 -23.50 7.18 16.58
CA SER A 192 -22.95 5.84 16.35
C SER A 192 -23.81 5.04 15.39
N LEU A 193 -25.14 5.21 15.44
CA LEU A 193 -26.08 4.60 14.52
C LEU A 193 -25.89 5.13 13.10
N LYS A 194 -25.81 6.46 12.94
CA LYS A 194 -25.51 7.09 11.64
C LYS A 194 -24.19 6.59 11.06
N LEU A 195 -23.15 6.45 11.89
CA LEU A 195 -21.86 5.93 11.46
C LEU A 195 -21.94 4.46 11.02
N GLN A 196 -22.68 3.62 11.75
CA GLN A 196 -22.89 2.22 11.39
C GLN A 196 -23.73 2.07 10.12
N ILE A 197 -24.80 2.85 9.96
CA ILE A 197 -25.60 2.91 8.72
C ILE A 197 -24.71 3.33 7.56
N LYS A 198 -23.89 4.36 7.72
CA LYS A 198 -22.95 4.82 6.68
C LYS A 198 -21.91 3.76 6.34
N SER A 199 -21.41 3.02 7.33
CA SER A 199 -20.52 1.88 7.11
C SER A 199 -21.20 0.76 6.35
N ALA A 200 -22.46 0.42 6.70
CA ALA A 200 -23.23 -0.62 6.02
C ALA A 200 -23.60 -0.22 4.58
N GLN A 201 -23.93 1.05 4.35
CA GLN A 201 -24.13 1.62 3.02
C GLN A 201 -22.84 1.55 2.20
N THR A 202 -21.70 1.92 2.78
CA THR A 202 -20.40 1.83 2.10
C THR A 202 -20.03 0.38 1.75
N GLU A 203 -20.31 -0.58 2.63
CA GLU A 203 -20.12 -2.01 2.32
C GLU A 203 -21.12 -2.50 1.27
N ARG A 204 -22.37 -2.06 1.28
CA ARG A 204 -23.35 -2.33 0.22
C ARG A 204 -22.88 -1.79 -1.12
N ASP A 205 -22.34 -0.57 -1.17
CA ASP A 205 -21.79 0.02 -2.39
C ASP A 205 -20.58 -0.78 -2.89
N ARG A 206 -19.70 -1.21 -1.98
CA ARG A 206 -18.56 -2.10 -2.30
C ARG A 206 -19.01 -3.45 -2.85
N ILE A 207 -20.02 -4.07 -2.24
CA ILE A 207 -20.58 -5.36 -2.69
C ILE A 207 -21.33 -5.18 -4.01
N GLY A 208 -22.04 -4.06 -4.20
CA GLY A 208 -22.71 -3.71 -5.44
C GLY A 208 -21.72 -3.58 -6.60
N ILE A 209 -20.56 -2.95 -6.34
CA ILE A 209 -19.42 -2.97 -7.27
C ILE A 209 -19.02 -4.42 -7.53
N LEU A 210 -18.69 -5.20 -6.49
CA LEU A 210 -18.20 -6.58 -6.63
C LEU A 210 -19.15 -7.53 -7.38
N LEU A 211 -20.46 -7.35 -7.22
CA LEU A 211 -21.50 -8.09 -7.94
C LEU A 211 -21.61 -7.67 -9.40
N SER A 212 -21.49 -6.36 -9.70
CA SER A 212 -21.40 -5.92 -11.09
C SER A 212 -20.09 -6.38 -11.75
N GLU A 213 -18.98 -6.51 -10.98
CA GLU A 213 -17.75 -7.15 -11.46
C GLU A 213 -17.96 -8.63 -11.84
N TYR A 214 -18.83 -9.35 -11.13
CA TYR A 214 -19.08 -10.78 -11.38
C TYR A 214 -20.09 -11.03 -12.51
N LEU A 215 -21.09 -10.16 -12.65
CA LEU A 215 -22.20 -10.32 -13.60
C LEU A 215 -21.99 -9.59 -14.94
N ASN A 216 -20.90 -8.84 -15.11
CA ASN A 216 -20.62 -8.01 -16.31
C ASN A 216 -21.78 -7.07 -16.67
N ASP A 217 -22.45 -6.48 -15.67
CA ASP A 217 -23.56 -5.55 -15.89
C ASP A 217 -23.04 -4.13 -16.21
N PRO A 218 -23.26 -3.60 -17.43
CA PRO A 218 -22.72 -2.31 -17.86
C PRO A 218 -23.44 -1.09 -17.24
N THR A 219 -24.55 -1.26 -16.51
CA THR A 219 -25.40 -0.14 -16.08
C THR A 219 -24.95 0.56 -14.78
N ALA A 220 -24.06 -0.05 -13.99
CA ALA A 220 -23.44 0.57 -12.81
C ALA A 220 -22.09 1.22 -13.19
N SER A 221 -22.13 2.41 -13.81
CA SER A 221 -21.01 3.04 -14.53
C SER A 221 -19.86 3.61 -13.67
N THR A 222 -19.33 2.81 -12.75
CA THR A 222 -17.91 2.87 -12.30
C THR A 222 -17.19 1.51 -12.46
N GLY A 223 -17.93 0.45 -12.83
CA GLY A 223 -17.51 -0.96 -12.81
C GLY A 223 -16.44 -1.34 -13.84
N ASN A 224 -16.68 -1.18 -15.14
CA ASN A 224 -15.75 -1.73 -16.14
C ASN A 224 -14.37 -1.04 -16.16
N HIS A 225 -14.29 0.27 -15.97
CA HIS A 225 -13.02 0.99 -16.03
C HIS A 225 -12.09 0.65 -14.86
N ALA A 226 -12.61 0.56 -13.64
CA ALA A 226 -11.82 0.25 -12.45
C ALA A 226 -11.40 -1.23 -12.39
N ILE A 227 -12.24 -2.16 -12.88
CA ILE A 227 -11.91 -3.58 -13.01
C ILE A 227 -10.82 -3.77 -14.06
N ASN A 228 -11.02 -3.20 -15.27
CA ASN A 228 -10.02 -3.24 -16.33
C ASN A 228 -8.69 -2.65 -15.82
N GLN A 229 -8.73 -1.52 -15.10
CA GLN A 229 -7.53 -0.92 -14.52
C GLN A 229 -6.78 -1.84 -13.53
N ARG A 230 -7.49 -2.64 -12.71
CA ARG A 230 -6.85 -3.58 -11.78
C ARG A 230 -6.33 -4.84 -12.48
N TYR A 231 -7.09 -5.36 -13.43
CA TYR A 231 -6.66 -6.47 -14.29
C TYR A 231 -5.43 -6.07 -15.10
N ASP A 232 -5.44 -4.88 -15.69
CA ASP A 232 -4.32 -4.29 -16.41
C ASP A 232 -3.11 -4.08 -15.50
N ALA A 233 -3.32 -3.60 -14.26
CA ALA A 233 -2.24 -3.47 -13.28
C ALA A 233 -1.62 -4.83 -12.91
N MET A 234 -2.45 -5.87 -12.75
CA MET A 234 -1.99 -7.24 -12.48
C MET A 234 -1.20 -7.80 -13.65
N TRP A 235 -1.73 -7.72 -14.88
CA TRP A 235 -1.03 -8.20 -16.07
C TRP A 235 0.21 -7.39 -16.40
N LYS A 236 0.20 -6.08 -16.16
CA LYS A 236 1.38 -5.23 -16.25
C LYS A 236 2.46 -5.73 -15.29
N LEU A 237 2.10 -6.07 -14.06
CA LEU A 237 3.03 -6.65 -13.10
C LEU A 237 3.58 -8.01 -13.57
N VAL A 238 2.72 -8.90 -14.08
CA VAL A 238 3.12 -10.19 -14.65
C VAL A 238 4.11 -10.00 -15.81
N ASN A 239 3.82 -9.08 -16.72
CA ASN A 239 4.68 -8.78 -17.87
C ASN A 239 6.02 -8.19 -17.44
N ILE A 240 6.04 -7.28 -16.44
CA ILE A 240 7.28 -6.77 -15.85
C ILE A 240 8.09 -7.95 -15.29
N LEU A 241 7.49 -8.82 -14.48
CA LEU A 241 8.18 -9.99 -13.92
C LEU A 241 8.75 -10.91 -15.01
N LEU A 242 7.99 -11.18 -16.07
CA LEU A 242 8.45 -11.99 -17.20
C LEU A 242 9.65 -11.37 -17.93
N GLN A 243 9.61 -10.06 -18.18
CA GLN A 243 10.75 -9.33 -18.74
C GLN A 243 11.96 -9.42 -17.84
N GLU A 244 11.77 -9.29 -16.52
CA GLU A 244 12.85 -9.42 -15.56
C GLU A 244 13.41 -10.85 -15.53
N PHE A 245 12.60 -11.90 -15.69
CA PHE A 245 13.06 -13.29 -15.72
C PHE A 245 13.84 -13.66 -16.98
N ASP A 246 13.56 -13.01 -18.12
CA ASP A 246 14.26 -13.23 -19.38
C ASP A 246 15.64 -12.52 -19.45
N LYS A 247 15.96 -11.61 -18.51
CA LYS A 247 17.23 -10.87 -18.47
C LYS A 247 18.42 -11.70 -17.94
N THR A 248 19.62 -11.37 -18.40
CA THR A 248 20.87 -11.86 -17.77
C THR A 248 21.04 -11.26 -16.37
N ASN A 249 21.84 -11.90 -15.50
CA ASN A 249 22.11 -11.38 -14.16
C ASN A 249 22.73 -9.98 -14.17
N GLU A 250 23.63 -9.72 -15.13
CA GLU A 250 24.27 -8.40 -15.30
C GLU A 250 23.25 -7.34 -15.74
N SER A 251 22.38 -7.66 -16.69
CA SER A 251 21.32 -6.76 -17.13
C SER A 251 20.31 -6.50 -16.01
N PHE A 252 19.97 -7.52 -15.21
CA PHE A 252 19.07 -7.38 -14.06
C PHE A 252 19.64 -6.44 -12.98
N LEU A 253 20.94 -6.51 -12.70
CA LEU A 253 21.62 -5.64 -11.73
C LEU A 253 21.72 -4.18 -12.18
N ASN A 254 21.92 -3.95 -13.48
CA ASN A 254 22.12 -2.62 -14.08
C ASN A 254 20.81 -1.98 -14.57
N ASN A 255 19.66 -2.56 -14.24
CA ASN A 255 18.37 -2.11 -14.74
C ASN A 255 17.79 -0.96 -13.89
N ASP A 256 17.52 0.18 -14.53
CA ASP A 256 16.86 1.35 -13.92
C ASP A 256 15.44 1.08 -13.38
N MET A 257 14.84 -0.06 -13.73
CA MET A 257 13.51 -0.45 -13.26
C MET A 257 13.46 -0.73 -11.76
N TRP A 258 14.53 -1.29 -11.19
CA TRP A 258 14.66 -1.51 -9.76
C TRP A 258 15.48 -0.38 -9.17
N LYS A 259 15.08 0.09 -8.00
CA LYS A 259 15.82 1.17 -7.36
C LYS A 259 17.22 0.74 -6.96
N ASN A 260 18.17 1.67 -7.01
CA ASN A 260 19.57 1.44 -6.69
C ASN A 260 19.75 0.91 -5.26
N VAL A 261 18.86 1.27 -4.33
CA VAL A 261 18.81 0.73 -2.96
C VAL A 261 18.78 -0.80 -2.90
N TYR A 262 18.34 -1.49 -3.96
CA TYR A 262 18.30 -2.95 -4.02
C TYR A 262 19.56 -3.60 -4.56
N GLN A 263 20.44 -2.88 -5.27
CA GLN A 263 21.55 -3.46 -6.03
C GLN A 263 22.45 -4.38 -5.18
N THR A 264 22.71 -4.01 -3.93
CA THR A 264 23.53 -4.81 -3.00
C THR A 264 22.94 -6.17 -2.64
N GLN A 265 21.63 -6.37 -2.83
CA GLN A 265 20.92 -7.61 -2.52
C GLN A 265 20.49 -8.39 -3.77
N LEU A 266 20.40 -7.75 -4.94
CA LEU A 266 20.04 -8.42 -6.19
C LEU A 266 21.19 -9.25 -6.80
N THR A 267 22.35 -9.30 -6.13
CA THR A 267 23.51 -10.13 -6.51
C THR A 267 23.30 -11.62 -6.22
N VAL A 268 24.11 -12.48 -6.84
CA VAL A 268 24.09 -13.93 -6.57
C VAL A 268 24.33 -14.25 -5.09
N GLU A 269 25.19 -13.49 -4.42
CA GLU A 269 25.43 -13.60 -2.98
C GLU A 269 24.17 -13.22 -2.19
N GLY A 270 23.52 -12.11 -2.54
CA GLY A 270 22.26 -11.69 -1.92
C GLY A 270 21.17 -12.76 -2.03
N VAL A 271 20.99 -13.34 -3.22
CA VAL A 271 20.05 -14.45 -3.44
C VAL A 271 20.41 -15.67 -2.59
N THR A 272 21.71 -15.98 -2.45
CA THR A 272 22.19 -17.08 -1.61
C THR A 272 21.88 -16.83 -0.14
N ARG A 273 22.10 -15.61 0.36
CA ARG A 273 21.72 -15.19 1.72
C ARG A 273 20.21 -15.31 1.94
N LEU A 274 19.40 -14.88 0.98
CA LEU A 274 17.96 -15.04 1.05
C LEU A 274 17.59 -16.53 1.12
N LYS A 275 18.10 -17.38 0.22
CA LYS A 275 17.86 -18.83 0.24
C LYS A 275 18.19 -19.45 1.60
N ASN A 276 19.32 -19.06 2.20
CA ASN A 276 19.78 -19.59 3.47
C ASN A 276 18.97 -19.10 4.68
N CYS A 277 18.09 -18.11 4.52
CA CYS A 277 17.20 -17.67 5.60
C CYS A 277 16.36 -18.81 6.15
N PHE A 278 15.85 -19.73 5.32
CA PHE A 278 15.07 -20.84 5.85
C PHE A 278 15.90 -21.83 6.69
N PRO A 279 16.96 -22.47 6.17
CA PRO A 279 17.76 -23.42 6.94
C PRO A 279 18.43 -22.80 8.18
N ASP A 280 18.98 -21.59 8.07
CA ASP A 280 19.55 -20.87 9.22
C ASP A 280 18.49 -20.58 10.29
N GLY A 281 17.28 -20.27 9.82
CA GLY A 281 16.11 -20.07 10.66
C GLY A 281 15.72 -21.32 11.43
N VAL A 282 15.78 -22.50 10.80
CA VAL A 282 15.52 -23.79 11.45
C VAL A 282 16.56 -24.08 12.54
N ILE A 283 17.84 -23.81 12.27
CA ILE A 283 18.91 -23.95 13.28
C ILE A 283 18.62 -23.04 14.49
N ARG A 284 18.21 -21.78 14.24
CA ARG A 284 17.82 -20.86 15.32
C ARG A 284 16.56 -21.29 16.06
N MET A 285 15.55 -21.80 15.37
CA MET A 285 14.33 -22.35 16.01
C MET A 285 14.69 -23.48 16.98
N ARG A 286 15.63 -24.36 16.60
CA ARG A 286 16.13 -25.42 17.47
C ARG A 286 16.82 -24.84 18.72
N ALA A 287 17.65 -23.81 18.57
CA ALA A 287 18.27 -23.14 19.73
C ALA A 287 17.21 -22.53 20.66
N ILE A 288 16.23 -21.80 20.10
CA ILE A 288 15.10 -21.22 20.85
C ILE A 288 14.31 -22.29 21.61
N TYR A 289 14.11 -23.47 21.03
CA TYR A 289 13.45 -24.58 21.72
C TYR A 289 14.21 -25.03 22.99
N TYR A 290 15.54 -25.21 22.90
CA TYR A 290 16.36 -25.56 24.07
C TYR A 290 16.39 -24.47 25.14
N GLU A 291 16.39 -23.20 24.73
CA GLU A 291 16.45 -22.01 25.59
C GLU A 291 15.11 -21.73 26.28
N ASP A 292 14.03 -21.56 25.50
CA ASP A 292 12.75 -21.05 26.01
C ASP A 292 11.81 -22.18 26.47
N VAL A 293 11.79 -23.31 25.75
CA VAL A 293 10.86 -24.42 26.04
C VAL A 293 11.44 -25.39 27.06
N LEU A 294 12.62 -25.95 26.78
CA LEU A 294 13.28 -26.91 27.67
C LEU A 294 14.04 -26.24 28.81
N LYS A 295 14.41 -24.96 28.68
CA LYS A 295 15.21 -24.21 29.67
C LYS A 295 16.51 -24.92 30.06
N THR A 296 17.12 -25.61 29.09
CA THR A 296 18.37 -26.39 29.28
C THR A 296 19.62 -25.59 28.92
N ARG A 297 19.46 -24.44 28.27
CA ARG A 297 20.54 -23.56 27.83
C ARG A 297 20.24 -22.12 28.21
N SER A 298 21.29 -21.33 28.46
CA SER A 298 21.16 -19.89 28.62
C SER A 298 20.87 -19.22 27.27
N ILE A 299 20.14 -18.10 27.34
CA ILE A 299 19.76 -17.30 26.17
C ILE A 299 21.02 -16.77 25.47
N GLN A 300 21.17 -17.10 24.18
CA GLN A 300 22.35 -16.73 23.40
C GLN A 300 22.22 -15.36 22.72
N SER A 301 23.36 -14.68 22.58
CA SER A 301 23.46 -13.46 21.76
C SER A 301 23.28 -13.79 20.27
N GLY A 302 22.66 -12.88 19.52
CA GLY A 302 22.40 -13.10 18.08
C GLY A 302 21.12 -13.87 17.74
N ARG A 303 20.32 -14.30 18.73
CA ARG A 303 19.02 -14.97 18.50
C ARG A 303 18.05 -14.16 17.63
N SER A 304 18.14 -12.82 17.70
CA SER A 304 17.33 -11.87 16.92
C SER A 304 18.08 -11.29 15.71
N LYS A 305 19.13 -11.95 15.23
CA LYS A 305 19.87 -11.49 14.04
C LYS A 305 19.00 -11.66 12.80
N LEU A 306 18.93 -10.61 11.99
CA LEU A 306 18.28 -10.66 10.68
C LEU A 306 19.11 -11.49 9.70
N GLY A 307 18.46 -12.42 8.99
CA GLY A 307 19.10 -13.25 7.96
C GLY A 307 19.42 -12.49 6.67
N VAL A 308 18.67 -11.42 6.40
CA VAL A 308 18.90 -10.49 5.27
C VAL A 308 18.78 -9.05 5.75
N PRO A 309 19.50 -8.10 5.11
CA PRO A 309 19.31 -6.69 5.39
C PRO A 309 17.84 -6.30 5.22
N LYS A 310 17.29 -5.61 6.21
CA LYS A 310 15.92 -5.09 6.13
C LYS A 310 15.97 -3.65 5.59
N LEU A 311 15.37 -3.43 4.43
CA LEU A 311 15.10 -2.07 3.96
C LEU A 311 13.91 -1.47 4.72
N LYS A 312 14.07 -0.25 5.24
CA LYS A 312 12.98 0.57 5.76
C LYS A 312 12.38 1.41 4.65
N ILE A 313 11.07 1.59 4.65
CA ILE A 313 10.37 2.36 3.62
C ILE A 313 10.84 3.82 3.54
N LEU A 314 11.27 4.42 4.64
CA LEU A 314 11.80 5.78 4.67
C LEU A 314 13.04 5.94 3.78
N ALA A 315 13.92 4.94 3.75
CA ALA A 315 15.08 4.95 2.86
C ALA A 315 14.65 4.81 1.39
N PHE A 316 13.71 3.90 1.12
CA PHE A 316 13.11 3.72 -0.21
C PHE A 316 12.40 4.98 -0.74
N GLN A 317 11.73 5.75 0.13
CA GLN A 317 11.06 6.99 -0.22
C GLN A 317 12.02 8.15 -0.45
N LYS A 318 13.12 8.24 0.31
CA LYS A 318 14.18 9.24 0.08
C LYS A 318 14.74 9.12 -1.33
N GLU A 319 15.06 7.91 -1.75
CA GLU A 319 15.54 7.64 -3.11
C GLU A 319 14.45 7.89 -4.17
N LEU A 320 13.17 7.66 -3.85
CA LEU A 320 12.04 8.01 -4.73
C LEU A 320 11.97 9.53 -4.98
N LYS A 321 12.30 10.33 -3.96
CA LYS A 321 12.38 11.80 -4.07
C LYS A 321 13.65 12.25 -4.80
N GLU A 322 14.77 11.58 -4.59
CA GLU A 322 16.05 11.89 -5.25
C GLU A 322 16.02 11.53 -6.74
N SER A 323 15.49 10.37 -7.11
CA SER A 323 15.29 9.97 -8.52
C SER A 323 14.35 10.91 -9.28
N THR A 324 13.28 11.40 -8.64
CA THR A 324 12.38 12.40 -9.23
C THR A 324 13.00 13.80 -9.30
N LYS A 325 13.91 14.14 -8.39
CA LYS A 325 14.71 15.38 -8.47
C LYS A 325 15.73 15.29 -9.60
N ASN A 326 16.41 14.15 -9.74
CA ASN A 326 17.40 13.92 -10.79
C ASN A 326 16.77 13.90 -12.18
N LYS A 327 15.59 13.26 -12.38
CA LYS A 327 14.86 13.34 -13.66
C LYS A 327 14.53 14.78 -14.08
N LYS A 328 14.13 15.65 -13.15
CA LYS A 328 13.88 17.08 -13.44
C LYS A 328 15.15 17.86 -13.78
N THR A 329 16.30 17.44 -13.24
CA THR A 329 17.59 18.04 -13.57
C THR A 329 18.08 17.56 -14.93
N THR A 330 17.99 16.25 -15.22
CA THR A 330 18.37 15.64 -16.50
C THR A 330 17.53 16.12 -17.67
N GLU A 331 16.20 16.30 -17.49
CA GLU A 331 15.34 16.94 -18.51
C GLU A 331 15.77 18.38 -18.79
N ARG A 332 16.25 19.10 -17.77
CA ARG A 332 16.74 20.49 -17.90
C ARG A 332 18.11 20.55 -18.60
N THR A 333 18.98 19.58 -18.35
CA THR A 333 20.29 19.46 -19.02
C THR A 333 20.12 18.99 -20.48
N GLN A 334 19.21 18.05 -20.77
CA GLN A 334 18.92 17.62 -22.13
C GLN A 334 18.28 18.72 -22.99
N THR A 335 17.46 19.60 -22.40
CA THR A 335 16.99 20.82 -23.09
C THR A 335 18.10 21.84 -23.34
N LEU A 336 19.10 21.93 -22.46
CA LEU A 336 20.25 22.84 -22.62
C LEU A 336 21.24 22.30 -23.65
N ASP A 337 21.49 20.98 -23.69
CA ASP A 337 22.38 20.33 -24.66
C ASP A 337 21.76 20.32 -26.08
N SER A 338 20.43 20.16 -26.17
CA SER A 338 19.71 20.28 -27.45
C SER A 338 19.69 21.73 -27.96
N GLN A 339 19.66 22.73 -27.06
CA GLN A 339 19.83 24.14 -27.42
C GLN A 339 21.28 24.49 -27.77
N PHE A 340 22.27 23.87 -27.13
CA PHE A 340 23.69 24.06 -27.47
C PHE A 340 24.05 23.45 -28.83
N GLN A 341 23.47 22.29 -29.19
CA GLN A 341 23.66 21.69 -30.52
C GLN A 341 22.95 22.46 -31.64
N LEU A 342 21.76 23.03 -31.38
CA LEU A 342 21.07 23.93 -32.34
C LEU A 342 21.80 25.26 -32.53
N ASN A 343 22.44 25.79 -31.48
CA ASN A 343 23.21 27.03 -31.57
C ASN A 343 24.58 26.86 -32.24
N GLN A 344 25.18 25.66 -32.22
CA GLN A 344 26.43 25.38 -32.94
C GLN A 344 26.22 25.17 -34.45
N LEU A 345 25.06 24.61 -34.86
CA LEU A 345 24.71 24.48 -36.29
C LEU A 345 24.28 25.81 -36.94
N ASN A 346 23.90 26.81 -36.16
CA ASN A 346 23.50 28.14 -36.66
C ASN A 346 24.65 29.16 -36.75
N ALA A 347 25.90 28.77 -36.42
CA ALA A 347 27.07 29.65 -36.50
C ALA A 347 27.76 29.64 -37.88
N GLU A 348 27.37 28.74 -38.79
CA GLU A 348 27.89 28.66 -40.16
C GLU A 348 26.74 28.75 -41.16
N GLY A 349 26.25 29.97 -41.41
CA GLY A 349 25.21 30.21 -42.41
C GLY A 349 24.58 31.58 -42.28
N SER A 350 25.23 32.59 -42.85
CA SER A 350 24.69 33.94 -42.93
C SER A 350 23.44 34.02 -43.81
N ASN A 351 22.45 34.75 -43.30
CA ASN A 351 21.36 35.46 -43.99
C ASN A 351 20.33 34.63 -44.76
N ILE A 352 19.06 34.69 -44.30
CA ILE A 352 17.90 35.23 -45.04
C ILE A 352 16.62 35.00 -44.19
N VAL A 353 15.73 36.01 -44.20
CA VAL A 353 14.36 36.10 -43.62
C VAL A 353 14.24 36.52 -42.15
N ALA A 354 14.37 37.83 -41.93
CA ALA A 354 13.57 38.53 -40.93
C ALA A 354 12.14 38.65 -41.46
N GLN A 355 11.22 37.82 -40.94
CA GLN A 355 9.75 37.98 -40.94
C GLN A 355 9.18 36.62 -40.54
N ASN A 356 8.77 36.47 -39.27
CA ASN A 356 7.80 35.49 -38.72
C ASN A 356 7.98 35.22 -37.20
N GLU A 357 8.68 36.07 -36.44
CA GLU A 357 8.81 35.89 -34.98
C GLU A 357 7.67 36.50 -34.15
N ASN A 358 6.75 37.28 -34.73
CA ASN A 358 5.70 37.95 -33.95
C ASN A 358 4.38 37.18 -33.80
N GLU A 359 4.13 36.09 -34.54
CA GLU A 359 2.86 35.36 -34.44
C GLU A 359 2.91 34.10 -33.54
N LEU A 360 4.09 33.58 -33.20
CA LEU A 360 4.22 32.42 -32.32
C LEU A 360 4.35 32.77 -30.82
N GLN A 361 4.63 34.04 -30.49
CA GLN A 361 4.74 34.50 -29.10
C GLN A 361 3.34 34.56 -28.43
N ASP A 362 2.29 34.92 -29.18
CA ASP A 362 0.94 35.11 -28.66
C ASP A 362 0.18 33.81 -28.37
N THR A 363 0.55 32.69 -29.00
CA THR A 363 -0.11 31.40 -28.76
C THR A 363 0.48 30.62 -27.58
N LEU A 364 1.74 30.87 -27.20
CA LEU A 364 2.43 30.16 -26.11
C LEU A 364 2.19 30.74 -24.70
N GLU A 365 1.76 32.00 -24.58
CA GLU A 365 1.35 32.57 -23.28
C GLU A 365 -0.03 32.08 -22.82
N SER A 366 -0.87 31.59 -23.75
CA SER A 366 -2.26 31.19 -23.46
C SER A 366 -2.44 29.83 -22.75
N ARG A 367 -1.38 29.01 -22.59
CA ARG A 367 -1.48 27.65 -22.00
C ARG A 367 -0.63 27.35 -20.76
N LYS A 368 -0.04 28.37 -20.12
CA LYS A 368 0.45 28.20 -18.75
C LYS A 368 -0.70 28.45 -17.77
N ARG A 369 -1.39 27.38 -17.34
CA ARG A 369 -2.24 27.42 -16.13
C ARG A 369 -1.35 27.71 -14.92
N LYS A 370 -1.03 28.99 -14.70
CA LYS A 370 -0.44 29.50 -13.45
C LYS A 370 -1.42 29.12 -12.33
N ARG A 371 -0.92 28.41 -11.31
CA ARG A 371 -1.66 28.24 -10.04
C ARG A 371 -2.04 29.65 -9.58
N LYS A 372 -3.35 29.95 -9.54
CA LYS A 372 -3.86 31.27 -9.13
C LYS A 372 -3.37 31.55 -7.71
N ALA A 373 -2.50 32.55 -7.57
CA ALA A 373 -2.04 33.02 -6.27
C ALA A 373 -3.25 33.56 -5.48
N LYS A 374 -3.28 33.31 -4.16
CA LYS A 374 -4.33 33.83 -3.28
C LYS A 374 -4.13 35.35 -3.16
N ARG A 375 -5.03 36.14 -3.74
CA ARG A 375 -4.94 37.61 -3.70
C ARG A 375 -5.40 38.15 -2.35
N ILE A 376 -4.71 39.17 -1.86
CA ILE A 376 -5.05 39.94 -0.67
C ILE A 376 -5.76 41.21 -1.17
N PRO A 377 -7.00 41.53 -0.75
CA PRO A 377 -7.69 42.74 -1.19
C PRO A 377 -6.98 44.00 -0.65
N ASN A 378 -7.08 45.11 -1.36
CA ASN A 378 -6.66 46.41 -0.84
C ASN A 378 -7.69 46.96 0.18
N SER A 379 -7.30 47.94 1.02
CA SER A 379 -8.13 48.46 2.12
C SER A 379 -9.50 49.00 1.67
N GLU A 380 -9.60 49.53 0.45
CA GLU A 380 -10.86 50.00 -0.15
C GLU A 380 -11.73 48.85 -0.67
N GLU A 381 -11.12 47.78 -1.19
CA GLU A 381 -11.84 46.59 -1.64
C GLU A 381 -12.39 45.78 -0.44
N GLU A 382 -11.70 45.81 0.71
CA GLU A 382 -12.18 45.20 1.94
C GLU A 382 -13.43 45.90 2.49
N SER A 383 -13.49 47.23 2.45
CA SER A 383 -14.66 47.99 2.92
C SER A 383 -15.87 47.78 2.00
N LEU A 384 -15.66 47.63 0.69
CA LEU A 384 -16.73 47.36 -0.28
C LEU A 384 -17.33 45.94 -0.14
N LEU A 385 -16.52 44.97 0.29
CA LEU A 385 -16.93 43.57 0.49
C LEU A 385 -17.45 43.28 1.92
N GLU A 386 -17.19 44.16 2.88
CA GLU A 386 -17.62 44.02 4.27
C GLU A 386 -19.14 43.83 4.48
N PRO A 387 -20.04 44.52 3.75
CA PRO A 387 -21.48 44.29 3.85
C PRO A 387 -21.89 42.85 3.51
N LEU A 388 -21.24 42.23 2.53
CA LEU A 388 -21.48 40.82 2.15
C LEU A 388 -20.89 39.86 3.19
N ILE A 389 -19.87 40.26 3.94
CA ILE A 389 -19.28 39.45 5.01
C ILE A 389 -20.17 39.48 6.26
N LEU A 390 -20.81 40.62 6.54
CA LEU A 390 -21.67 40.85 7.71
C LEU A 390 -23.11 40.30 7.57
N SER A 391 -23.61 40.07 6.36
CA SER A 391 -24.96 39.54 6.18
C SER A 391 -25.10 38.10 6.71
N GLN A 392 -26.21 37.80 7.38
CA GLN A 392 -26.46 36.45 7.94
C GLN A 392 -26.76 35.40 6.87
N ASN A 393 -27.36 35.81 5.75
CA ASN A 393 -27.72 34.93 4.65
C ASN A 393 -26.56 34.75 3.66
N GLU A 394 -26.54 33.65 2.93
CA GLU A 394 -25.56 33.44 1.86
C GLU A 394 -25.88 34.40 0.70
N PRO A 395 -24.91 35.21 0.24
CA PRO A 395 -25.20 36.28 -0.72
C PRO A 395 -25.62 35.71 -2.07
N THR A 396 -26.68 36.29 -2.62
CA THR A 396 -27.28 35.85 -3.89
C THR A 396 -26.35 36.19 -5.05
N ASN A 397 -26.40 35.43 -6.16
CA ASN A 397 -25.55 35.71 -7.33
C ASN A 397 -25.76 37.12 -7.91
N GLU A 398 -26.94 37.70 -7.73
CA GLU A 398 -27.31 39.05 -8.17
C GLU A 398 -26.65 40.13 -7.29
N GLU A 399 -26.71 39.99 -5.96
CA GLU A 399 -26.03 40.87 -5.00
C GLU A 399 -24.51 40.92 -5.20
N ILE A 400 -23.91 39.76 -5.56
CA ILE A 400 -22.48 39.67 -5.85
C ILE A 400 -22.14 40.37 -7.17
N ARG A 401 -23.04 40.33 -8.17
CA ARG A 401 -22.85 41.00 -9.46
C ARG A 401 -22.95 42.52 -9.33
N GLU A 402 -23.88 43.03 -8.52
CA GLU A 402 -23.97 44.46 -8.24
C GLU A 402 -22.68 45.00 -7.60
N LYS A 403 -22.09 44.25 -6.67
CA LYS A 403 -20.81 44.61 -6.04
C LYS A 403 -19.61 44.44 -6.98
N LEU A 404 -19.70 43.51 -7.94
CA LEU A 404 -18.65 43.33 -8.95
C LEU A 404 -18.43 44.59 -9.79
N ASN A 405 -19.50 45.34 -10.09
CA ASN A 405 -19.44 46.58 -10.86
C ASN A 405 -18.71 47.73 -10.13
N THR A 406 -18.49 47.59 -8.83
CA THR A 406 -17.77 48.57 -7.99
C THR A 406 -16.34 48.13 -7.65
N LEU A 407 -15.93 46.94 -8.11
CA LEU A 407 -14.61 46.37 -7.88
C LEU A 407 -13.79 46.42 -9.17
N SER A 408 -12.46 46.33 -9.04
CA SER A 408 -11.56 46.21 -10.21
C SER A 408 -11.92 44.99 -11.07
N ASP A 409 -11.72 45.11 -12.39
CA ASP A 409 -11.97 44.07 -13.42
C ASP A 409 -11.31 42.70 -13.14
N GLU A 410 -10.40 42.65 -12.17
CA GLU A 410 -9.69 41.45 -11.76
C GLU A 410 -10.46 40.58 -10.74
N TRP A 411 -11.63 41.05 -10.27
CA TRP A 411 -12.56 40.30 -9.43
C TRP A 411 -13.58 39.53 -10.27
N ASP A 412 -13.60 38.20 -10.08
CA ASP A 412 -14.63 37.34 -10.66
C ASP A 412 -15.59 36.84 -9.57
N LEU A 413 -16.80 36.42 -9.98
CA LEU A 413 -17.86 35.93 -9.08
C LEU A 413 -17.35 34.83 -8.13
N SER A 414 -16.45 33.96 -8.61
CA SER A 414 -15.89 32.86 -7.82
C SER A 414 -14.93 33.35 -6.74
N ARG A 415 -14.14 34.40 -7.02
CA ARG A 415 -13.18 34.98 -6.07
C ARG A 415 -13.89 35.70 -4.95
N VAL A 416 -14.95 36.46 -5.25
CA VAL A 416 -15.75 37.14 -4.22
C VAL A 416 -16.40 36.12 -3.28
N LYS A 417 -17.01 35.05 -3.82
CA LYS A 417 -17.59 33.95 -3.00
C LYS A 417 -16.56 33.30 -2.09
N GLN A 418 -15.39 32.94 -2.62
CA GLN A 418 -14.33 32.33 -1.83
C GLN A 418 -13.81 33.26 -0.73
N HIS A 419 -13.67 34.57 -1.03
CA HIS A 419 -13.22 35.55 -0.05
C HIS A 419 -14.23 35.73 1.09
N VAL A 420 -15.52 35.91 0.77
CA VAL A 420 -16.59 36.07 1.76
C VAL A 420 -16.72 34.84 2.66
N GLN A 421 -16.75 33.64 2.09
CA GLN A 421 -16.84 32.39 2.86
C GLN A 421 -15.64 32.19 3.79
N TYR A 422 -14.43 32.52 3.32
CA TYR A 422 -13.21 32.44 4.13
C TYR A 422 -13.24 33.43 5.30
N ARG A 423 -13.64 34.68 5.07
CA ARG A 423 -13.73 35.73 6.10
C ARG A 423 -14.83 35.42 7.14
N ARG A 424 -16.00 34.93 6.72
CA ARG A 424 -17.06 34.47 7.63
C ARG A 424 -16.59 33.33 8.54
N LYS A 425 -15.91 32.32 7.99
CA LYS A 425 -15.31 31.23 8.77
C LYS A 425 -14.27 31.73 9.77
N LYS A 426 -13.44 32.69 9.38
CA LYS A 426 -12.42 33.27 10.28
C LYS A 426 -13.05 34.10 11.41
N ARG A 427 -14.15 34.83 11.15
CA ARG A 427 -14.91 35.56 12.18
C ARG A 427 -15.65 34.62 13.13
N ALA A 428 -16.27 33.54 12.64
CA ALA A 428 -16.93 32.54 13.48
C ALA A 428 -15.98 31.85 14.49
N VAL A 429 -14.69 31.77 14.15
CA VAL A 429 -13.63 31.23 15.03
C VAL A 429 -13.10 32.29 16.02
N ALA A 430 -13.39 33.57 15.81
CA ALA A 430 -12.87 34.70 16.61
C ALA A 430 -13.86 35.26 17.66
N VAL A 431 -15.10 34.75 17.73
CA VAL A 431 -16.06 35.09 18.79
C VAL A 431 -15.83 34.12 19.98
N PRO A 432 -15.40 34.60 21.16
CA PRO A 432 -15.26 33.76 22.35
C PRO A 432 -16.64 33.38 22.90
N PHE A 433 -16.78 32.14 23.37
CA PHE A 433 -17.87 31.71 24.24
C PHE A 433 -17.81 32.52 25.54
N GLY A 434 -18.81 33.38 25.78
CA GLY A 434 -19.00 34.08 27.04
C GLY A 434 -20.23 34.98 27.00
N GLU A 435 -21.05 34.90 28.04
CA GLU A 435 -22.25 35.69 28.33
C GLU A 435 -23.54 35.37 27.54
N THR A 436 -24.28 34.39 28.05
CA THR A 436 -25.70 34.62 28.37
C THR A 436 -25.95 34.14 29.79
N SER A 437 -25.87 35.06 30.73
CA SER A 437 -26.64 35.00 31.96
C SER A 437 -28.08 35.36 31.62
N GLU A 438 -29.03 34.43 31.76
CA GLU A 438 -30.37 34.80 32.17
C GLU A 438 -31.10 33.65 32.86
N VAL A 439 -31.75 34.06 33.95
CA VAL A 439 -32.46 33.31 34.96
C VAL A 439 -33.90 33.05 34.51
N ARG A 440 -34.45 31.86 34.81
CA ARG A 440 -35.83 31.61 35.34
C ARG A 440 -36.01 30.09 35.54
N LYS A 441 -36.22 29.60 36.77
CA LYS A 441 -37.52 29.44 37.47
C LYS A 441 -38.50 28.60 36.62
N GLU A 442 -39.02 27.44 37.03
CA GLU A 442 -39.27 26.80 38.34
C GLU A 442 -38.90 25.33 38.32
#